data_AF-A0A5N0UNK4-F1
#
_entry.id   AF-A0A5N0UNK4-F1
#
_cell.length_a   1.000
_cell.length_b   1.000
_cell.length_c   1.000
_cell.angle_alpha   90.00
_cell.angle_beta   90.00
_cell.angle_gamma   90.00
#
_symmetry.space_group_name_H-M   'P 1'
#
loop_
_entity.id
_entity.type
_entity.pdbx_description
1 polymer ?
#
loop_
_entity_poly.entity_id
_entity_poly.type
_entity_poly.pdbx_seq_one_letter_code
_entity_poly.pdbx_strand_id
1 'polypeptide(L)'
;MTDPADEDGTAMPTFTRLATNPLITPDSSPRIGTNINGPSLLRVPEHVPGRLGAYYLYFAHHTGTYLRLAFADDLAGPWHVHEPGVLDLGESFFDNHLASPDVHVTPEGFRLYYHGAYNDGRPQATRVATSPDGLHFTALEPELGPAYFRAFRRDGYWYALAMPGHLYRSPSGLEPFEPGPRFLTESVRHTAIWHREHTLEVFYTEIGDAPERIKRARIHPRGDWREWTEDEPEEVLEPETAYEGADRPARPSVIGQIDERARELRDPAVLYENGTLYLAYSIAGEAGIALARATVDSP
;
A
#
# COMPACT_ATOMS: atom_id res chain seq x y z
N MET A 1 -9.29 -18.12 -32.57
CA MET A 1 -10.13 -18.81 -31.57
C MET A 1 -9.78 -18.14 -30.27
N THR A 2 -10.53 -17.10 -29.89
CA THR A 2 -10.34 -16.38 -28.64
C THR A 2 -10.60 -17.36 -27.51
N ASP A 3 -9.63 -17.50 -26.61
CA ASP A 3 -9.74 -18.36 -25.44
C ASP A 3 -10.89 -17.82 -24.56
N PRO A 4 -11.88 -18.63 -24.17
CA PRO A 4 -13.00 -18.17 -23.33
C PRO A 4 -12.60 -17.73 -21.91
N ALA A 5 -11.30 -17.59 -21.62
CA ALA A 5 -10.73 -17.18 -20.34
C ALA A 5 -10.39 -15.66 -20.24
N ASP A 6 -10.65 -14.87 -21.30
CA ASP A 6 -10.34 -13.43 -21.34
C ASP A 6 -11.55 -12.52 -20.97
N GLU A 7 -12.59 -13.04 -20.33
CA GLU A 7 -13.78 -12.26 -19.91
C GLU A 7 -13.69 -11.73 -18.47
N ASP A 8 -12.49 -11.60 -17.89
CA ASP A 8 -12.31 -10.69 -16.76
C ASP A 8 -12.49 -9.27 -17.31
N GLY A 9 -13.59 -8.59 -16.94
CA GLY A 9 -13.99 -7.28 -17.48
C GLY A 9 -12.79 -6.36 -17.73
N THR A 10 -12.56 -6.03 -19.00
CA THR A 10 -11.31 -5.41 -19.48
C THR A 10 -11.28 -3.90 -19.31
N ALA A 11 -12.44 -3.27 -19.07
CA ALA A 11 -12.54 -1.83 -18.92
C ALA A 11 -11.99 -1.37 -17.57
N MET A 12 -11.15 -0.34 -17.58
CA MET A 12 -10.71 0.30 -16.35
C MET A 12 -11.90 0.84 -15.56
N PRO A 13 -12.01 0.55 -14.26
CA PRO A 13 -13.07 1.09 -13.45
C PRO A 13 -12.89 2.59 -13.24
N THR A 14 -13.99 3.34 -13.34
CA THR A 14 -13.98 4.78 -13.08
C THR A 14 -14.05 5.05 -11.58
N PHE A 15 -12.97 5.61 -11.02
CA PHE A 15 -12.89 5.96 -9.61
C PHE A 15 -13.57 7.30 -9.31
N THR A 16 -14.36 7.34 -8.24
CA THR A 16 -14.97 8.55 -7.69
C THR A 16 -14.45 8.77 -6.26
N ARG A 17 -13.95 9.97 -5.98
CA ARG A 17 -13.49 10.41 -4.65
C ARG A 17 -14.64 10.36 -3.64
N LEU A 18 -14.36 9.94 -2.41
CA LEU A 18 -15.35 10.05 -1.33
C LEU A 18 -15.60 11.52 -0.97
N ALA A 19 -16.86 11.83 -0.66
CA ALA A 19 -17.28 13.18 -0.26
C ALA A 19 -16.71 13.62 1.10
N THR A 20 -16.25 12.65 1.91
CA THR A 20 -15.67 12.87 3.24
C THR A 20 -14.15 12.98 3.23
N ASN A 21 -13.51 12.99 2.06
CA ASN A 21 -12.07 13.20 1.95
C ASN A 21 -11.65 14.60 2.45
N PRO A 22 -10.42 14.73 2.99
CA PRO A 22 -9.46 13.66 3.28
C PRO A 22 -9.83 12.79 4.48
N LEU A 23 -9.40 11.52 4.50
CA LEU A 23 -9.63 10.61 5.62
C LEU A 23 -8.72 10.91 6.81
N ILE A 24 -7.43 11.15 6.53
CA ILE A 24 -6.39 11.45 7.54
C ILE A 24 -5.64 12.71 7.10
N THR A 25 -5.46 13.64 8.03
CA THR A 25 -4.67 14.88 7.87
C THR A 25 -3.81 15.09 9.11
N PRO A 26 -2.86 16.05 9.11
CA PRO A 26 -2.07 16.36 10.31
C PRO A 26 -2.94 16.77 11.51
N ASP A 27 -4.16 17.27 11.27
CA ASP A 27 -5.10 17.65 12.32
C ASP A 27 -5.82 16.45 12.95
N SER A 28 -5.70 15.24 12.37
CA SER A 28 -6.32 14.02 12.91
C SER A 28 -5.75 13.60 14.26
N SER A 29 -4.49 13.96 14.57
CA SER A 29 -3.87 13.73 15.87
C SER A 29 -2.59 14.56 16.03
N PRO A 30 -2.28 15.08 17.24
CA PRO A 30 -1.02 15.78 17.49
C PRO A 30 0.22 14.87 17.43
N ARG A 31 0.07 13.53 17.45
CA ARG A 31 1.18 12.57 17.50
C ARG A 31 1.61 12.07 16.11
N ILE A 32 0.72 12.15 15.11
CA ILE A 32 0.99 11.54 13.79
C ILE A 32 1.98 12.34 12.95
N GLY A 33 2.12 13.65 13.21
CA GLY A 33 3.02 14.54 12.48
C GLY A 33 2.42 15.07 11.18
N THR A 34 3.25 15.72 10.37
CA THR A 34 2.83 16.39 9.13
C THR A 34 3.07 15.59 7.85
N ASN A 35 3.86 14.51 7.95
CA ASN A 35 4.13 13.58 6.87
C ASN A 35 3.34 12.28 7.11
N ILE A 36 2.42 11.98 6.21
CA ILE A 36 1.40 10.93 6.29
C ILE A 36 1.40 10.20 4.95
N ASN A 37 1.85 8.95 4.95
CA ASN A 37 2.12 8.22 3.73
C ASN A 37 1.95 6.70 3.90
N GLY A 38 2.09 5.96 2.79
CA GLY A 38 2.13 4.50 2.82
C GLY A 38 0.90 3.82 3.43
N PRO A 39 -0.33 4.13 3.00
CA PRO A 39 -1.53 3.50 3.53
C PRO A 39 -1.52 1.98 3.30
N SER A 40 -2.16 1.26 4.21
CA SER A 40 -2.60 -0.13 4.05
C SER A 40 -3.96 -0.26 4.72
N LEU A 41 -4.99 -0.57 3.92
CA LEU A 41 -6.40 -0.54 4.32
C LEU A 41 -6.99 -1.94 4.29
N LEU A 42 -7.63 -2.36 5.37
CA LEU A 42 -8.31 -3.66 5.44
C LEU A 42 -9.60 -3.60 6.24
N ARG A 43 -10.50 -4.57 5.96
CA ARG A 43 -11.62 -4.91 6.84
C ARG A 43 -11.13 -5.83 7.94
N VAL A 44 -11.46 -5.49 9.19
CA VAL A 44 -11.13 -6.28 10.37
C VAL A 44 -12.13 -7.43 10.51
N PRO A 45 -11.68 -8.70 10.60
CA PRO A 45 -12.58 -9.82 10.80
C PRO A 45 -13.41 -9.68 12.09
N GLU A 46 -14.69 -10.05 12.03
CA GLU A 46 -15.62 -9.84 13.15
C GLU A 46 -15.26 -10.62 14.42
N HIS A 47 -14.50 -11.70 14.27
CA HIS A 47 -14.06 -12.54 15.37
C HIS A 47 -12.82 -12.00 16.10
N VAL A 48 -12.20 -10.92 15.61
CA VAL A 48 -11.01 -10.34 16.24
C VAL A 48 -11.37 -9.73 17.59
N PRO A 49 -10.74 -10.17 18.70
CA PRO A 49 -11.05 -9.66 20.02
C PRO A 49 -10.60 -8.20 20.14
N GLY A 50 -11.44 -7.36 20.76
CA GLY A 50 -11.09 -5.97 21.04
C GLY A 50 -10.91 -5.08 19.81
N ARG A 51 -11.46 -5.47 18.64
CA ARG A 51 -11.41 -4.63 17.43
C ARG A 51 -11.92 -3.22 17.72
N LEU A 52 -11.20 -2.20 17.25
CA LEU A 52 -11.55 -0.79 17.48
C LEU A 52 -12.64 -0.29 16.53
N GLY A 53 -12.77 -0.91 15.36
CA GLY A 53 -13.79 -0.63 14.36
C GLY A 53 -13.86 -1.71 13.29
N ALA A 54 -14.74 -1.53 12.29
CA ALA A 54 -14.86 -2.45 11.16
C ALA A 54 -13.66 -2.41 10.19
N TYR A 55 -12.96 -1.28 10.11
CA TYR A 55 -11.84 -1.05 9.19
C TYR A 55 -10.63 -0.49 9.92
N TYR A 56 -9.45 -0.97 9.53
CA TYR A 56 -8.15 -0.48 9.97
C TYR A 56 -7.40 0.10 8.77
N LEU A 57 -6.84 1.29 8.96
CA LEU A 57 -5.97 2.00 8.02
C LEU A 57 -4.61 2.21 8.70
N TYR A 58 -3.64 1.40 8.32
CA TYR A 58 -2.25 1.56 8.75
C TYR A 58 -1.55 2.56 7.84
N PHE A 59 -0.65 3.36 8.39
CA PHE A 59 0.12 4.34 7.64
C PHE A 59 1.41 4.71 8.37
N ALA A 60 2.28 5.44 7.69
CA ALA A 60 3.57 5.83 8.20
C ALA A 60 3.81 7.34 8.07
N HIS A 61 4.93 7.73 8.66
CA HIS A 61 5.61 8.99 8.41
C HIS A 61 6.96 8.61 7.79
N HIS A 62 7.42 9.32 6.76
CA HIS A 62 8.61 8.93 5.99
C HIS A 62 9.85 8.64 6.86
N THR A 63 10.03 9.44 7.91
CA THR A 63 11.10 9.31 8.91
C THR A 63 10.57 8.99 10.32
N GLY A 64 9.44 8.29 10.40
CA GLY A 64 8.75 7.98 11.66
C GLY A 64 9.45 6.90 12.51
N THR A 65 9.35 7.02 13.82
CA THR A 65 9.87 6.03 14.79
C THR A 65 8.85 4.97 15.20
N TYR A 66 7.68 4.94 14.56
CA TYR A 66 6.61 3.97 14.83
C TYR A 66 5.62 3.94 13.66
N LEU A 67 4.89 2.83 13.52
CA LEU A 67 3.81 2.67 12.54
C LEU A 67 2.47 3.06 13.16
N ARG A 68 1.66 3.80 12.40
CA ARG A 68 0.40 4.40 12.86
C ARG A 68 -0.78 3.57 12.38
N LEU A 69 -1.88 3.71 13.10
CA LEU A 69 -3.17 3.13 12.76
C LEU A 69 -4.27 4.16 12.98
N ALA A 70 -5.22 4.21 12.07
CA ALA A 70 -6.54 4.77 12.29
C ALA A 70 -7.62 3.70 12.07
N PHE A 71 -8.77 3.85 12.73
CA PHE A 71 -9.89 2.91 12.63
C PHE A 71 -11.21 3.65 12.41
N ALA A 72 -12.15 2.97 11.77
CA ALA A 72 -13.51 3.45 11.54
C ALA A 72 -14.49 2.27 11.43
N ASP A 73 -15.78 2.53 11.70
CA ASP A 73 -16.86 1.57 11.43
C ASP A 73 -17.40 1.67 10.00
N ASP A 74 -17.15 2.79 9.31
CA ASP A 74 -17.53 3.06 7.93
C ASP A 74 -16.33 3.65 7.17
N LEU A 75 -16.11 3.24 5.92
CA LEU A 75 -15.02 3.74 5.08
C LEU A 75 -15.10 5.26 4.81
N ALA A 76 -16.31 5.84 4.84
CA ALA A 76 -16.50 7.29 4.79
C ALA A 76 -16.15 8.00 6.11
N GLY A 77 -15.83 7.26 7.18
CA GLY A 77 -15.49 7.79 8.49
C GLY A 77 -16.70 7.96 9.43
N PRO A 78 -16.51 8.61 10.59
CA PRO A 78 -15.28 9.27 11.02
C PRO A 78 -14.14 8.28 11.29
N TRP A 79 -12.91 8.70 10.98
CA TRP A 79 -11.69 7.96 11.29
C TRP A 79 -11.09 8.45 12.61
N HIS A 80 -10.66 7.50 13.45
CA HIS A 80 -10.07 7.76 14.75
C HIS A 80 -8.64 7.22 14.79
N VAL A 81 -7.69 8.06 15.22
CA VAL A 81 -6.28 7.63 15.35
C VAL A 81 -6.12 6.76 16.59
N HIS A 82 -5.51 5.59 16.42
CA HIS A 82 -5.01 4.77 17.54
C HIS A 82 -3.68 5.35 18.02
N GLU A 83 -3.76 6.25 18.99
CA GLU A 83 -2.63 7.04 19.48
C GLU A 83 -1.37 6.24 19.81
N PRO A 84 -1.42 5.04 20.43
CA PRO A 84 -0.22 4.24 20.70
C PRO A 84 0.64 3.92 19.45
N GLY A 85 0.02 3.78 18.28
CA GLY A 85 0.65 3.11 17.14
C GLY A 85 0.56 1.58 17.27
N VAL A 86 1.18 0.87 16.33
CA VAL A 86 1.09 -0.61 16.27
C VAL A 86 2.44 -1.34 16.31
N LEU A 87 3.53 -0.60 16.07
CA LEU A 87 4.90 -1.11 16.15
C LEU A 87 5.86 0.07 16.34
N ASP A 88 6.63 0.05 17.42
CA ASP A 88 7.66 1.05 17.71
C ASP A 88 9.04 0.62 17.15
N LEU A 89 9.88 1.60 16.80
CA LEU A 89 11.24 1.38 16.28
C LEU A 89 12.08 0.48 17.19
N GLY A 90 11.98 0.68 18.51
CA GLY A 90 12.70 -0.13 19.50
C GLY A 90 12.35 -1.62 19.51
N GLU A 91 11.22 -2.01 18.90
CA GLU A 91 10.71 -3.38 18.84
C GLU A 91 10.81 -3.99 17.43
N SER A 92 11.40 -3.24 16.48
CA SER A 92 11.28 -3.52 15.04
C SER A 92 12.47 -4.22 14.40
N PHE A 93 13.59 -4.36 15.13
CA PHE A 93 14.93 -4.72 14.63
C PHE A 93 15.60 -3.70 13.69
N PHE A 94 15.04 -2.51 13.53
CA PHE A 94 15.70 -1.36 12.89
C PHE A 94 16.06 -0.28 13.93
N ASP A 95 16.98 0.63 13.56
CA ASP A 95 17.46 1.66 14.48
C ASP A 95 17.37 3.10 13.93
N ASN A 96 16.84 3.30 12.71
CA ASN A 96 16.67 4.63 12.11
C ASN A 96 15.19 5.07 11.96
N HIS A 97 14.41 4.42 11.08
CA HIS A 97 12.98 4.72 10.88
C HIS A 97 12.21 3.48 10.40
N LEU A 98 10.87 3.54 10.48
CA LEU A 98 9.93 2.55 9.94
C LEU A 98 8.95 3.21 8.98
N ALA A 99 8.62 2.55 7.88
CA ALA A 99 7.61 3.04 6.95
C ALA A 99 7.00 1.94 6.05
N SER A 100 6.09 2.37 5.19
CA SER A 100 5.32 1.59 4.20
C SER A 100 4.76 0.27 4.74
N PRO A 101 3.88 0.33 5.76
CA PRO A 101 3.20 -0.86 6.24
C PRO A 101 2.40 -1.50 5.10
N ASP A 102 2.37 -2.82 5.10
CA ASP A 102 1.54 -3.67 4.25
C ASP A 102 0.96 -4.81 5.09
N VAL A 103 -0.31 -4.66 5.48
CA VAL A 103 -0.97 -5.54 6.45
C VAL A 103 -1.95 -6.49 5.77
N HIS A 104 -1.82 -7.77 6.12
CA HIS A 104 -2.64 -8.86 5.62
C HIS A 104 -3.34 -9.57 6.76
N VAL A 105 -4.62 -9.90 6.58
CA VAL A 105 -5.32 -10.86 7.44
C VAL A 105 -4.96 -12.27 6.96
N THR A 106 -4.49 -13.11 7.87
CA THR A 106 -4.18 -14.53 7.62
C THR A 106 -4.98 -15.43 8.56
N PRO A 107 -5.03 -16.75 8.32
CA PRO A 107 -5.69 -17.68 9.25
C PRO A 107 -5.13 -17.63 10.68
N GLU A 108 -3.87 -17.19 10.85
CA GLU A 108 -3.17 -17.08 12.12
C GLU A 108 -3.32 -15.71 12.80
N GLY A 109 -4.01 -14.75 12.15
CA GLY A 109 -4.21 -13.39 12.67
C GLY A 109 -3.86 -12.34 11.61
N PHE A 110 -2.94 -11.45 11.95
CA PHE A 110 -2.47 -10.36 11.11
C PHE A 110 -0.98 -10.51 10.84
N ARG A 111 -0.58 -10.16 9.62
CA ARG A 111 0.81 -10.09 9.20
C ARG A 111 1.09 -8.71 8.65
N LEU A 112 2.08 -8.03 9.21
CA LEU A 112 2.53 -6.71 8.82
C LEU A 112 3.91 -6.84 8.18
N TYR A 113 4.01 -6.60 6.89
CA TYR A 113 5.30 -6.32 6.25
C TYR A 113 5.58 -4.84 6.39
N TYR A 114 6.81 -4.50 6.75
CA TYR A 114 7.23 -3.12 6.94
C TYR A 114 8.70 -3.01 6.57
N HIS A 115 9.10 -1.84 6.09
CA HIS A 115 10.52 -1.58 5.89
C HIS A 115 11.07 -0.69 7.01
N GLY A 116 12.37 -0.75 7.17
CA GLY A 116 13.10 0.20 7.98
C GLY A 116 14.52 0.40 7.50
N ALA A 117 15.16 1.39 8.11
CA ALA A 117 16.51 1.80 7.79
C ALA A 117 17.46 1.60 8.98
N TYR A 118 18.75 1.66 8.66
CA TYR A 118 19.82 1.49 9.62
C TYR A 118 20.66 2.76 9.73
N ASN A 119 21.11 3.11 10.94
CA ASN A 119 21.95 4.28 11.17
C ASN A 119 23.36 4.14 10.55
N ASP A 120 23.80 2.90 10.28
CA ASP A 120 25.10 2.63 9.66
C ASP A 120 25.11 2.78 8.13
N GLY A 121 23.97 3.18 7.54
CA GLY A 121 23.86 3.51 6.13
C GLY A 121 23.77 2.30 5.19
N ARG A 122 23.64 1.07 5.73
CA ARG A 122 23.32 -0.09 4.88
C ARG A 122 21.92 0.09 4.25
N PRO A 123 21.61 -0.60 3.14
CA PRO A 123 20.33 -0.48 2.46
C PRO A 123 19.13 -0.74 3.39
N GLN A 124 18.02 -0.05 3.12
CA GLN A 124 16.75 -0.35 3.76
C GLN A 124 16.30 -1.77 3.42
N ALA A 125 15.66 -2.44 4.36
CA ALA A 125 15.19 -3.81 4.21
C ALA A 125 13.74 -3.93 4.67
N THR A 126 13.05 -4.97 4.21
CA THR A 126 11.73 -5.36 4.71
C THR A 126 11.85 -6.44 5.77
N ARG A 127 11.03 -6.33 6.82
CA ARG A 127 10.78 -7.36 7.84
C ARG A 127 9.29 -7.64 7.94
N VAL A 128 8.95 -8.63 8.76
CA VAL A 128 7.56 -8.99 9.05
C VAL A 128 7.32 -9.04 10.55
N ALA A 129 6.13 -8.62 10.96
CA ALA A 129 5.61 -8.78 12.29
C ALA A 129 4.25 -9.50 12.25
N THR A 130 3.91 -10.21 13.32
CA THR A 130 2.64 -10.92 13.46
C THR A 130 1.83 -10.38 14.63
N SER A 131 0.51 -10.45 14.54
CA SER A 131 -0.39 -10.00 15.60
C SER A 131 -1.69 -10.81 15.61
N PRO A 132 -2.25 -11.16 16.78
CA PRO A 132 -3.57 -11.79 16.86
C PRO A 132 -4.73 -10.78 16.68
N ASP A 133 -4.49 -9.48 16.88
CA ASP A 133 -5.54 -8.46 16.98
C ASP A 133 -5.38 -7.27 16.01
N GLY A 134 -4.25 -7.19 15.31
CA GLY A 134 -3.93 -6.09 14.41
C GLY A 134 -3.56 -4.79 15.13
N LEU A 135 -3.36 -4.84 16.43
CA LEU A 135 -2.97 -3.69 17.25
C LEU A 135 -1.58 -3.89 17.86
N HIS A 136 -1.31 -5.10 18.37
CA HIS A 136 -0.06 -5.42 19.06
C HIS A 136 0.76 -6.38 18.19
N PHE A 137 1.76 -5.86 17.49
CA PHE A 137 2.62 -6.65 16.61
C PHE A 137 3.90 -7.10 17.28
N THR A 138 4.31 -8.34 17.01
CA THR A 138 5.63 -8.87 17.38
C THR A 138 6.47 -9.03 16.12
N ALA A 139 7.54 -8.24 16.01
CA ALA A 139 8.48 -8.32 14.89
C ALA A 139 9.28 -9.63 14.89
N LEU A 140 9.64 -10.10 13.70
CA LEU A 140 10.53 -11.25 13.50
C LEU A 140 11.92 -10.78 13.01
N GLU A 141 12.95 -11.50 13.46
CA GLU A 141 14.37 -11.20 13.21
C GLU A 141 14.88 -11.42 11.76
N PRO A 142 14.26 -12.21 10.87
CA PRO A 142 14.75 -12.32 9.48
C PRO A 142 14.51 -11.04 8.65
N GLU A 143 15.50 -10.62 7.87
CA GLU A 143 15.28 -9.68 6.75
C GLU A 143 14.70 -10.45 5.57
N LEU A 144 13.62 -9.92 4.98
CA LEU A 144 12.88 -10.63 3.94
C LEU A 144 13.32 -10.26 2.52
N GLY A 145 13.88 -9.07 2.34
CA GLY A 145 14.26 -8.52 1.04
C GLY A 145 14.37 -7.00 1.08
N PRO A 146 14.38 -6.32 -0.08
CA PRO A 146 14.46 -4.85 -0.14
C PRO A 146 13.23 -4.17 0.47
N ALA A 147 13.32 -2.85 0.69
CA ALA A 147 12.21 -2.03 1.16
C ALA A 147 11.00 -2.01 0.19
N TYR A 148 9.87 -1.49 0.69
CA TYR A 148 8.63 -1.26 -0.08
C TYR A 148 7.93 -2.54 -0.58
N PHE A 149 7.94 -3.61 0.20
CA PHE A 149 7.16 -4.81 -0.12
C PHE A 149 5.65 -4.50 -0.17
N ARG A 150 5.03 -5.01 -1.23
CA ARG A 150 3.59 -5.19 -1.38
C ARG A 150 3.34 -6.66 -1.62
N ALA A 151 3.03 -7.35 -0.54
CA ALA A 151 2.92 -8.79 -0.50
C ALA A 151 1.53 -9.25 -0.98
N PHE A 152 1.46 -10.48 -1.49
CA PHE A 152 0.21 -11.15 -1.81
C PHE A 152 0.41 -12.66 -1.81
N ARG A 153 -0.66 -13.43 -1.70
CA ARG A 153 -0.63 -14.89 -1.72
C ARG A 153 -1.19 -15.40 -3.03
N ARG A 154 -0.48 -16.34 -3.68
CA ARG A 154 -0.95 -17.04 -4.89
C ARG A 154 -0.32 -18.43 -4.99
N ASP A 155 -1.10 -19.42 -5.42
CA ASP A 155 -0.63 -20.78 -5.70
C ASP A 155 0.19 -21.43 -4.56
N GLY A 156 -0.19 -21.16 -3.31
CA GLY A 156 0.47 -21.68 -2.13
C GLY A 156 1.75 -20.94 -1.71
N TYR A 157 2.18 -19.94 -2.46
CA TYR A 157 3.35 -19.10 -2.16
C TYR A 157 2.92 -17.69 -1.72
N TRP A 158 3.83 -17.03 -1.03
CA TRP A 158 3.83 -15.58 -0.87
C TRP A 158 4.69 -14.95 -1.96
N TYR A 159 4.19 -13.88 -2.52
CA TYR A 159 4.89 -13.02 -3.46
C TYR A 159 4.98 -11.63 -2.88
N ALA A 160 5.91 -10.82 -3.37
CA ALA A 160 5.97 -9.39 -3.08
C ALA A 160 6.49 -8.62 -4.29
N LEU A 161 5.83 -7.51 -4.65
CA LEU A 161 6.44 -6.49 -5.49
C LEU A 161 7.18 -5.51 -4.58
N ALA A 162 8.38 -5.11 -4.98
CA ALA A 162 9.17 -4.10 -4.28
C ALA A 162 9.71 -3.07 -5.28
N MET A 163 9.89 -1.83 -4.84
CA MET A 163 10.48 -0.77 -5.66
C MET A 163 11.85 -1.19 -6.24
N PRO A 164 12.15 -0.97 -7.55
CA PRO A 164 11.32 -0.36 -8.60
C PRO A 164 10.60 -1.40 -9.49
N GLY A 165 9.76 -2.25 -8.89
CA GLY A 165 8.91 -3.23 -9.60
C GLY A 165 9.46 -4.66 -9.65
N HIS A 166 10.46 -5.01 -8.83
CA HIS A 166 10.95 -6.39 -8.75
C HIS A 166 9.95 -7.30 -8.04
N LEU A 167 9.71 -8.47 -8.61
CA LEU A 167 8.91 -9.53 -8.01
C LEU A 167 9.81 -10.48 -7.21
N TYR A 168 9.34 -10.85 -6.03
CA TYR A 168 9.98 -11.78 -5.11
C TYR A 168 9.00 -12.87 -4.70
N ARG A 169 9.50 -14.04 -4.30
CA ARG A 169 8.68 -15.17 -3.84
C ARG A 169 9.23 -15.81 -2.56
N SER A 170 8.36 -16.23 -1.66
CA SER A 170 8.71 -17.01 -0.46
C SER A 170 7.66 -18.10 -0.24
N PRO A 171 8.04 -19.32 0.16
CA PRO A 171 7.07 -20.35 0.51
C PRO A 171 6.16 -19.96 1.68
N SER A 172 6.73 -19.34 2.72
CA SER A 172 6.00 -19.02 3.96
C SER A 172 5.63 -17.54 4.07
N GLY A 173 6.35 -16.66 3.37
CA GLY A 173 6.29 -15.21 3.57
C GLY A 173 6.83 -14.74 4.93
N LEU A 174 7.49 -15.63 5.68
CA LEU A 174 8.14 -15.33 6.96
C LEU A 174 9.66 -15.48 6.90
N GLU A 175 10.16 -16.03 5.79
CA GLU A 175 11.57 -16.25 5.50
C GLU A 175 11.97 -15.42 4.26
N PRO A 176 13.29 -15.16 4.05
CA PRO A 176 13.80 -14.40 2.92
C PRO A 176 13.15 -14.80 1.60
N PHE A 177 12.74 -13.81 0.82
CA PHE A 177 12.13 -14.04 -0.48
C PHE A 177 13.22 -14.17 -1.55
N GLU A 178 13.08 -15.15 -2.45
CA GLU A 178 13.94 -15.27 -3.62
C GLU A 178 13.58 -14.20 -4.66
N PRO A 179 14.58 -13.56 -5.31
CA PRO A 179 14.33 -12.58 -6.36
C PRO A 179 13.87 -13.26 -7.65
N GLY A 180 13.06 -12.53 -8.42
CA GLY A 180 12.59 -12.94 -9.75
C GLY A 180 12.57 -11.78 -10.76
N PRO A 181 11.61 -11.78 -11.70
CA PRO A 181 11.57 -10.82 -12.78
C PRO A 181 11.24 -9.40 -12.27
N ARG A 182 11.43 -8.41 -13.14
CA ARG A 182 11.03 -7.02 -12.91
C ARG A 182 9.85 -6.70 -13.82
N PHE A 183 8.86 -6.05 -13.23
CA PHE A 183 7.69 -5.48 -13.88
C PHE A 183 7.78 -3.96 -13.78
N LEU A 184 6.97 -3.27 -14.59
CA LEU A 184 6.82 -1.83 -14.59
C LEU A 184 8.12 -1.09 -14.97
N THR A 185 8.06 0.24 -14.93
CA THR A 185 9.21 1.09 -15.26
C THR A 185 10.22 1.14 -14.10
N GLU A 186 11.45 1.57 -14.38
CA GLU A 186 12.49 1.78 -13.36
C GLU A 186 12.18 2.94 -12.41
N SER A 187 11.14 3.72 -12.70
CA SER A 187 10.72 4.89 -11.93
C SER A 187 9.57 4.62 -10.99
N VAL A 188 9.03 3.39 -10.94
CA VAL A 188 7.97 3.04 -9.98
C VAL A 188 8.41 3.37 -8.56
N ARG A 189 7.52 4.05 -7.82
CA ARG A 189 7.72 4.43 -6.42
C ARG A 189 7.08 3.41 -5.48
N HIS A 190 5.75 3.37 -5.48
CA HIS A 190 4.95 2.51 -4.60
C HIS A 190 3.89 1.79 -5.42
N THR A 191 3.56 0.57 -5.01
CA THR A 191 2.54 -0.26 -5.65
C THR A 191 1.41 -0.60 -4.68
N ALA A 192 0.30 -1.09 -5.22
CA ALA A 192 -0.77 -1.79 -4.54
C ALA A 192 -1.32 -2.85 -5.49
N ILE A 193 -1.72 -4.00 -4.95
CA ILE A 193 -2.07 -5.16 -5.75
C ILE A 193 -3.50 -5.57 -5.44
N TRP A 194 -4.36 -5.54 -6.44
CA TRP A 194 -5.67 -6.16 -6.39
C TRP A 194 -5.62 -7.49 -7.14
N HIS A 195 -5.84 -8.57 -6.40
CA HIS A 195 -5.81 -9.93 -6.96
C HIS A 195 -7.16 -10.29 -7.56
N ARG A 196 -7.16 -10.64 -8.85
CA ARG A 196 -8.29 -11.28 -9.55
C ARG A 196 -7.99 -12.75 -9.82
N GLU A 197 -8.98 -13.51 -10.26
CA GLU A 197 -8.83 -14.93 -10.56
C GLU A 197 -7.64 -15.18 -11.53
N HIS A 198 -7.59 -14.43 -12.63
CA HIS A 198 -6.63 -14.67 -13.71
C HIS A 198 -5.57 -13.58 -13.88
N THR A 199 -5.72 -12.44 -13.23
CA THR A 199 -4.84 -11.27 -13.40
C THR A 199 -4.48 -10.63 -12.05
N LEU A 200 -3.37 -9.91 -12.01
CA LEU A 200 -3.03 -9.00 -10.92
C LEU A 200 -3.15 -7.57 -11.43
N GLU A 201 -4.05 -6.79 -10.84
CA GLU A 201 -4.21 -5.37 -11.13
C GLU A 201 -3.27 -4.60 -10.19
N VAL A 202 -2.21 -4.01 -10.73
CA VAL A 202 -1.17 -3.30 -9.97
C VAL A 202 -1.33 -1.81 -10.14
N PHE A 203 -1.77 -1.13 -9.08
CA PHE A 203 -1.85 0.32 -9.01
C PHE A 203 -0.51 0.87 -8.53
N TYR A 204 0.00 1.93 -9.16
CA TYR A 204 1.32 2.45 -8.81
C TYR A 204 1.48 3.92 -9.20
N THR A 205 2.56 4.55 -8.73
CA THR A 205 2.99 5.89 -9.15
C THR A 205 4.46 5.88 -9.58
N GLU A 206 4.89 6.91 -10.33
CA GLU A 206 6.26 7.01 -10.84
C GLU A 206 6.96 8.29 -10.38
N ILE A 207 8.21 8.15 -9.96
CA ILE A 207 9.12 9.26 -9.68
C ILE A 207 9.39 10.02 -10.99
N GLY A 208 9.24 11.34 -10.96
CA GLY A 208 9.48 12.22 -12.11
C GLY A 208 8.23 12.55 -12.92
N ASP A 209 7.09 11.94 -12.61
CA ASP A 209 5.80 12.33 -13.18
C ASP A 209 5.42 13.77 -12.75
N ALA A 210 4.73 14.51 -13.63
CA ALA A 210 4.37 15.92 -13.43
C ALA A 210 2.95 16.24 -13.95
N PRO A 211 1.89 16.16 -13.12
CA PRO A 211 1.92 15.77 -11.71
C PRO A 211 2.16 14.25 -11.53
N GLU A 212 2.68 13.86 -10.36
CA GLU A 212 2.66 12.44 -9.95
C GLU A 212 1.21 12.00 -9.76
N ARG A 213 0.86 10.87 -10.38
CA ARG A 213 -0.50 10.39 -10.58
C ARG A 213 -0.53 8.87 -10.49
N ILE A 214 -1.69 8.31 -10.20
CA ILE A 214 -1.87 6.86 -10.06
C ILE A 214 -2.12 6.25 -11.43
N LYS A 215 -1.32 5.24 -11.76
CA LYS A 215 -1.43 4.39 -12.94
C LYS A 215 -1.81 2.97 -12.52
N ARG A 216 -2.21 2.15 -13.49
CA ARG A 216 -2.53 0.74 -13.32
C ARG A 216 -1.91 -0.07 -14.45
N ALA A 217 -1.19 -1.13 -14.10
CA ALA A 217 -0.78 -2.17 -15.04
C ALA A 217 -1.44 -3.50 -14.66
N ARG A 218 -1.62 -4.38 -15.64
CA ARG A 218 -2.07 -5.75 -15.41
C ARG A 218 -0.92 -6.70 -15.59
N ILE A 219 -0.65 -7.52 -14.57
CA ILE A 219 0.29 -8.64 -14.66
C ILE A 219 -0.53 -9.92 -14.87
N HIS A 220 -0.07 -10.77 -15.78
CA HIS A 220 -0.70 -12.02 -16.18
C HIS A 220 0.06 -13.20 -15.57
N PRO A 221 -0.39 -13.73 -14.41
CA PRO A 221 0.30 -14.78 -13.69
C PRO A 221 0.07 -16.18 -14.29
N ARG A 222 0.47 -16.39 -15.55
CA ARG A 222 0.33 -17.67 -16.26
C ARG A 222 1.67 -18.44 -16.26
N GLY A 223 1.63 -19.72 -15.89
CA GLY A 223 2.81 -20.59 -15.93
C GLY A 223 3.84 -20.30 -14.83
N ASP A 224 5.13 -20.43 -15.15
CA ASP A 224 6.21 -20.09 -14.22
C ASP A 224 6.16 -18.59 -13.89
N TRP A 225 6.25 -18.27 -12.60
CA TRP A 225 6.26 -16.89 -12.11
C TRP A 225 7.41 -16.04 -12.63
N ARG A 226 8.45 -16.67 -13.18
CA ARG A 226 9.55 -15.99 -13.88
C ARG A 226 9.21 -15.56 -15.31
N GLU A 227 8.12 -16.08 -15.86
CA GLU A 227 7.68 -15.87 -17.24
C GLU A 227 6.37 -15.07 -17.33
N TRP A 228 5.85 -14.58 -16.20
CA TRP A 228 4.69 -13.69 -16.18
C TRP A 228 4.95 -12.44 -17.04
N THR A 229 3.89 -11.92 -17.64
CA THR A 229 3.93 -10.75 -18.53
C THR A 229 3.07 -9.62 -17.98
N GLU A 230 3.29 -8.40 -18.46
CA GLU A 230 2.48 -7.24 -18.13
C GLU A 230 1.94 -6.55 -19.39
N ASP A 231 0.80 -5.88 -19.23
CA ASP A 231 0.25 -4.98 -20.24
C ASP A 231 0.83 -3.57 -20.11
N GLU A 232 0.64 -2.76 -21.15
CA GLU A 232 0.87 -1.32 -21.08
C GLU A 232 -0.01 -0.68 -19.99
N PRO A 233 0.54 0.25 -19.19
CA PRO A 233 -0.20 0.85 -18.10
C PRO A 233 -1.20 1.90 -18.58
N GLU A 234 -2.22 2.11 -17.76
CA GLU A 234 -3.25 3.11 -17.99
C GLU A 234 -3.34 4.09 -16.80
N GLU A 235 -3.78 5.31 -17.05
CA GLU A 235 -3.91 6.35 -16.02
C GLU A 235 -5.23 6.21 -15.25
N VAL A 236 -5.18 6.28 -13.91
CA VAL A 236 -6.34 6.01 -13.04
C VAL A 236 -6.84 7.29 -12.36
N LEU A 237 -5.95 8.02 -11.68
CA LEU A 237 -6.27 9.25 -10.97
C LEU A 237 -5.11 10.25 -11.08
N GLU A 238 -5.44 11.51 -11.33
CA GLU A 238 -4.52 12.64 -11.18
C GLU A 238 -5.02 13.62 -10.09
N PRO A 239 -4.16 14.51 -9.54
CA PRO A 239 -4.61 15.54 -8.60
C PRO A 239 -5.62 16.52 -9.22
N GLU A 240 -6.83 16.57 -8.66
CA GLU A 240 -7.94 17.40 -9.14
C GLU A 240 -8.43 18.40 -8.09
N THR A 241 -8.35 18.03 -6.82
CA THR A 241 -8.89 18.81 -5.71
C THR A 241 -7.83 19.65 -5.02
N ALA A 242 -8.27 20.69 -4.30
CA ALA A 242 -7.37 21.49 -3.47
C ALA A 242 -6.64 20.62 -2.45
N TYR A 243 -7.30 19.63 -1.80
CA TYR A 243 -6.63 18.78 -0.80
C TYR A 243 -5.57 17.86 -1.42
N GLU A 244 -5.71 17.47 -2.69
CA GLU A 244 -4.71 16.73 -3.48
C GLU A 244 -3.54 17.59 -3.97
N GLY A 245 -3.58 18.90 -3.72
CA GLY A 245 -2.55 19.82 -4.16
C GLY A 245 -2.73 20.30 -5.60
N ALA A 246 -3.92 20.18 -6.18
CA ALA A 246 -4.20 20.72 -7.53
C ALA A 246 -3.99 22.24 -7.63
N ASP A 247 -4.00 22.94 -6.50
CA ASP A 247 -3.67 24.36 -6.36
C ASP A 247 -2.15 24.65 -6.37
N ARG A 248 -1.31 23.62 -6.44
CA ARG A 248 0.15 23.72 -6.51
C ARG A 248 0.64 23.56 -7.96
N PRO A 249 1.84 24.07 -8.32
CA PRO A 249 2.40 23.86 -9.66
C PRO A 249 2.62 22.37 -9.95
N ALA A 250 2.27 21.94 -11.17
CA ALA A 250 2.68 20.62 -11.66
C ALA A 250 4.19 20.61 -11.93
N ARG A 251 4.94 19.84 -11.14
CA ARG A 251 6.39 19.67 -11.27
C ARG A 251 6.71 18.18 -11.23
N PRO A 252 7.82 17.74 -11.87
CA PRO A 252 8.33 16.39 -11.71
C PRO A 252 8.55 16.09 -10.23
N SER A 253 7.99 14.99 -9.75
CA SER A 253 8.26 14.53 -8.39
C SER A 253 9.70 14.04 -8.25
N VAL A 254 10.21 14.06 -7.02
CA VAL A 254 11.57 13.61 -6.69
C VAL A 254 11.56 12.42 -5.76
N ILE A 255 12.65 11.66 -5.75
CA ILE A 255 12.85 10.57 -4.80
C ILE A 255 12.97 11.11 -3.36
N GLY A 256 12.45 10.36 -2.40
CA GLY A 256 12.50 10.70 -0.97
C GLY A 256 11.26 11.43 -0.44
N GLN A 257 11.39 11.89 0.81
CA GLN A 257 10.32 12.53 1.57
C GLN A 257 9.94 13.90 1.00
N ILE A 258 8.71 14.31 1.27
CA ILE A 258 8.26 15.66 1.00
C ILE A 258 7.42 16.19 2.17
N ASP A 259 7.86 17.28 2.77
CA ASP A 259 7.19 17.92 3.91
C ASP A 259 6.32 19.12 3.50
N GLU A 260 6.36 19.48 2.22
CA GLU A 260 5.54 20.53 1.62
C GLU A 260 4.43 19.94 0.76
N ARG A 261 3.30 20.66 0.65
CA ARG A 261 2.21 20.26 -0.25
C ARG A 261 2.66 20.37 -1.70
N ALA A 262 2.54 19.29 -2.47
CA ALA A 262 2.82 19.24 -3.91
C ALA A 262 1.59 18.79 -4.71
N ARG A 263 1.60 18.96 -6.04
CA ARG A 263 0.54 18.42 -6.90
C ARG A 263 0.86 16.97 -7.25
N GLU A 264 0.72 16.08 -6.27
CA GLU A 264 1.20 14.69 -6.35
C GLU A 264 0.25 13.75 -5.59
N LEU A 265 -0.19 12.69 -6.25
CA LEU A 265 -0.76 11.51 -5.59
C LEU A 265 0.34 10.46 -5.42
N ARG A 266 0.39 9.80 -4.27
CA ARG A 266 1.40 8.76 -3.97
C ARG A 266 0.77 7.56 -3.27
N ASP A 267 1.55 6.50 -3.12
CA ASP A 267 1.33 5.37 -2.20
C ASP A 267 -0.09 4.76 -2.27
N PRO A 268 -0.48 4.19 -3.41
CA PRO A 268 -1.78 3.53 -3.50
C PRO A 268 -1.88 2.37 -2.49
N ALA A 269 -3.10 2.07 -2.08
CA ALA A 269 -3.51 0.85 -1.37
C ALA A 269 -4.94 0.48 -1.76
N VAL A 270 -5.25 -0.81 -1.83
CA VAL A 270 -6.54 -1.29 -2.33
C VAL A 270 -7.29 -2.14 -1.32
N LEU A 271 -8.61 -2.00 -1.31
CA LEU A 271 -9.55 -2.86 -0.59
C LEU A 271 -10.71 -3.19 -1.53
N TYR A 272 -10.97 -4.48 -1.76
CA TYR A 272 -12.17 -4.91 -2.48
C TYR A 272 -13.22 -5.42 -1.49
N GLU A 273 -14.45 -4.92 -1.61
CA GLU A 273 -15.58 -5.37 -0.80
C GLU A 273 -16.90 -5.24 -1.57
N ASN A 274 -17.68 -6.33 -1.65
CA ASN A 274 -19.06 -6.34 -2.17
C ASN A 274 -19.22 -5.65 -3.55
N GLY A 275 -18.37 -5.97 -4.53
CA GLY A 275 -18.43 -5.38 -5.88
C GLY A 275 -17.89 -3.95 -5.96
N THR A 276 -17.27 -3.44 -4.89
CA THR A 276 -16.65 -2.12 -4.86
C THR A 276 -15.16 -2.24 -4.60
N LEU A 277 -14.36 -1.65 -5.47
CA LEU A 277 -12.94 -1.47 -5.27
C LEU A 277 -12.70 -0.08 -4.67
N TYR A 278 -12.04 -0.05 -3.52
CA TYR A 278 -11.60 1.16 -2.86
C TYR A 278 -10.09 1.34 -3.07
N LEU A 279 -9.68 2.55 -3.41
CA LEU A 279 -8.30 2.94 -3.63
C LEU A 279 -7.95 4.07 -2.66
N ALA A 280 -7.20 3.73 -1.61
CA ALA A 280 -6.60 4.70 -0.69
C ALA A 280 -5.29 5.20 -1.29
N TYR A 281 -4.94 6.46 -1.06
CA TYR A 281 -3.72 7.07 -1.59
C TYR A 281 -3.30 8.29 -0.77
N SER A 282 -1.99 8.55 -0.76
CA SER A 282 -1.41 9.76 -0.19
C SER A 282 -1.70 10.97 -1.08
N ILE A 283 -2.03 12.10 -0.46
CA ILE A 283 -2.43 13.33 -1.14
C ILE A 283 -1.43 14.46 -0.95
N ALA A 284 -1.36 15.31 -1.97
CA ALA A 284 -0.51 16.49 -2.02
C ALA A 284 0.96 16.22 -1.66
N GLY A 285 1.52 15.13 -2.20
CA GLY A 285 2.79 14.55 -1.75
C GLY A 285 2.54 13.55 -0.63
N GLU A 286 2.86 13.94 0.61
CA GLU A 286 2.74 13.09 1.80
C GLU A 286 1.97 13.84 2.91
N ALA A 287 0.95 14.62 2.54
CA ALA A 287 0.26 15.55 3.46
C ALA A 287 -1.04 14.98 4.07
N GLY A 288 -1.41 13.75 3.75
CA GLY A 288 -2.65 13.11 4.21
C GLY A 288 -3.01 11.90 3.37
N ILE A 289 -4.14 11.27 3.69
CA ILE A 289 -4.69 10.13 2.95
C ILE A 289 -6.12 10.43 2.50
N ALA A 290 -6.44 10.08 1.25
CA ALA A 290 -7.78 10.12 0.70
C ALA A 290 -8.22 8.73 0.20
N LEU A 291 -9.50 8.59 -0.09
CA LEU A 291 -10.12 7.37 -0.61
C LEU A 291 -10.97 7.66 -1.83
N ALA A 292 -10.81 6.85 -2.87
CA ALA A 292 -11.71 6.78 -4.01
C ALA A 292 -12.35 5.39 -4.09
N ARG A 293 -13.48 5.29 -4.78
CA ARG A 293 -14.17 4.01 -5.01
C ARG A 293 -14.59 3.85 -6.46
N ALA A 294 -14.68 2.62 -6.91
CA ALA A 294 -15.27 2.27 -8.19
C ALA A 294 -16.10 0.98 -8.06
N THR A 295 -17.21 0.91 -8.77
CA THR A 295 -17.94 -0.35 -8.94
C THR A 295 -17.17 -1.22 -9.92
N VAL A 296 -16.93 -2.47 -9.54
CA VAL A 296 -16.20 -3.45 -10.35
C VAL A 296 -16.97 -4.76 -10.38
N ASP A 297 -16.74 -5.55 -11.41
CA ASP A 297 -17.16 -6.95 -11.41
C ASP A 297 -16.41 -7.72 -10.31
N SER A 298 -17.01 -8.83 -9.85
CA SER A 298 -16.39 -9.63 -8.81
C SER A 298 -15.04 -10.21 -9.29
N PRO A 299 -14.02 -10.26 -8.43
CA PRO A 299 -12.68 -10.76 -8.74
C PRO A 299 -12.62 -12.27 -8.84
#